data_AF-A0AAV9MFA3-F1
#
_entry.id   AF-A0AAV9MFA3-F1
#
_cell.length_a   1.000
_cell.length_b   1.000
_cell.length_c   1.000
_cell.angle_alpha   90.00
_cell.angle_beta   90.00
_cell.angle_gamma   90.00
#
_symmetry.space_group_name_H-M   'P 1'
#
loop_
_entity.id
_entity.type
_entity.pdbx_description
1 polymer ?
#
loop_
_entity_poly.entity_id
_entity_poly.type
_entity_poly.pdbx_seq_one_letter_code
_entity_poly.pdbx_strand_id
1 'polypeptide(L)'
;MSLRNLISDAKYAKELQKQYVIGDSLEIFARYEKGLIESAIPNREKLYCPYKKCARLLSHDEKEIVIKGKCPWCAGLLCARCRVPWHTGRDCQQFQKEEKDREDDLRVKLLAENRKWKNCPNCNSLVDKVDDGCVHITCWCKEEFCYACGETWSQRHWNCQTR
;
A
#
# COMPACT_ATOMS: atom_id res chain seq x y z
N MET A 1 -18.56 -45.97 -32.97
CA MET A 1 -17.54 -45.93 -31.90
C MET A 1 -18.14 -45.25 -30.68
N SER A 2 -18.21 -45.95 -29.55
CA SER A 2 -18.99 -45.55 -28.37
C SER A 2 -18.28 -44.48 -27.53
N LEU A 3 -19.03 -43.44 -27.10
CA LEU A 3 -18.62 -42.37 -26.16
C LEU A 3 -18.06 -42.88 -24.82
N ARG A 4 -18.16 -44.18 -24.54
CA ARG A 4 -17.59 -44.83 -23.35
C ARG A 4 -16.06 -44.79 -23.28
N ASN A 5 -15.37 -44.64 -24.42
CA ASN A 5 -13.90 -44.63 -24.46
C ASN A 5 -13.27 -43.24 -24.22
N LEU A 6 -14.05 -42.15 -24.23
CA LEU A 6 -13.53 -40.80 -23.91
C LEU A 6 -13.59 -40.50 -22.40
N ILE A 7 -14.51 -41.14 -21.67
CA ILE A 7 -14.68 -40.97 -20.22
C ILE A 7 -13.58 -41.71 -19.46
N SER A 8 -13.07 -42.82 -20.00
CA SER A 8 -11.92 -43.53 -19.44
C SER A 8 -10.66 -42.67 -19.46
N ASP A 9 -10.44 -41.88 -20.52
CA ASP A 9 -9.25 -41.02 -20.63
C ASP A 9 -9.27 -39.85 -19.66
N ALA A 10 -10.41 -39.18 -19.48
CA ALA A 10 -10.52 -38.07 -18.54
C ALA A 10 -10.44 -38.53 -17.07
N LYS A 11 -10.98 -39.73 -16.77
CA LYS A 11 -10.93 -40.32 -15.43
C LYS A 11 -9.54 -40.85 -15.12
N TYR A 12 -8.89 -41.49 -16.09
CA TYR A 12 -7.52 -41.98 -15.99
C TYR A 12 -6.48 -40.84 -15.93
N ALA A 13 -6.67 -39.75 -16.69
CA ALA A 13 -5.82 -38.56 -16.60
C ALA A 13 -5.92 -37.87 -15.24
N LYS A 14 -7.13 -37.80 -14.65
CA LYS A 14 -7.33 -37.31 -13.27
C LYS A 14 -6.72 -38.23 -12.22
N GLU A 15 -6.73 -39.54 -12.44
CA GLU A 15 -6.16 -40.51 -11.51
C GLU A 15 -4.62 -40.52 -11.58
N LEU A 16 -4.05 -40.43 -12.78
CA LEU A 16 -2.60 -40.24 -13.00
C LEU A 16 -2.09 -38.92 -12.40
N GLN A 17 -2.88 -37.84 -12.51
CA GLN A 17 -2.58 -36.57 -11.83
C GLN A 17 -2.50 -36.71 -10.31
N LYS A 18 -3.32 -37.58 -9.70
CA LYS A 18 -3.25 -37.86 -8.25
C LYS A 18 -2.10 -38.78 -7.86
N GLN A 19 -1.67 -39.65 -8.76
CA GLN A 19 -0.72 -40.72 -8.46
C GLN A 19 0.75 -40.31 -8.64
N TYR A 20 1.05 -39.31 -9.49
CA TYR A 20 2.42 -38.87 -9.78
C TYR A 20 2.76 -37.46 -9.31
N VAL A 21 1.79 -36.69 -8.81
CA VAL A 21 1.99 -35.31 -8.37
C VAL A 21 1.54 -35.20 -6.92
N ILE A 22 2.51 -35.18 -6.00
CA ILE A 22 2.30 -34.73 -4.60
C ILE A 22 1.63 -33.36 -4.71
N GLY A 23 0.52 -33.08 -4.00
CA GLY A 23 -0.30 -31.88 -4.22
C GLY A 23 0.49 -30.56 -4.32
N ASP A 24 1.60 -30.46 -3.59
CA ASP A 24 2.55 -29.33 -3.65
C ASP A 24 3.19 -29.15 -5.03
N SER A 25 3.48 -30.24 -5.74
CA SER A 25 4.06 -30.25 -7.08
C SER A 25 3.11 -29.63 -8.11
N LEU A 26 1.78 -29.84 -8.01
CA LEU A 26 0.82 -29.23 -8.95
C LEU A 26 0.73 -27.71 -8.76
N GLU A 27 0.76 -27.23 -7.51
CA GLU A 27 0.81 -25.80 -7.20
C GLU A 27 2.12 -25.16 -7.68
N ILE A 28 3.25 -25.86 -7.50
CA ILE A 28 4.57 -25.43 -7.99
C ILE A 28 4.56 -25.31 -9.51
N PHE A 29 4.01 -26.30 -10.23
CA PHE A 29 3.88 -26.25 -11.69
C PHE A 29 2.99 -25.09 -12.14
N ALA A 30 1.81 -24.91 -11.53
CA ALA A 30 0.91 -23.82 -11.87
C ALA A 30 1.55 -22.43 -11.63
N ARG A 31 2.32 -22.28 -10.55
CA ARG A 31 3.09 -21.06 -10.28
C ARG A 31 4.20 -20.84 -11.30
N TYR A 32 4.89 -21.92 -11.69
CA TYR A 32 5.95 -21.87 -12.70
C TYR A 32 5.41 -21.46 -14.08
N GLU A 33 4.32 -22.09 -14.53
CA GLU A 33 3.63 -21.74 -15.79
C GLU A 33 3.17 -20.29 -15.80
N LYS A 34 2.52 -19.84 -14.71
CA LYS A 34 2.13 -18.43 -14.56
C LYS A 34 3.35 -17.50 -14.67
N GLY A 35 4.47 -17.85 -14.02
CA GLY A 35 5.71 -17.09 -14.08
C GLY A 35 6.32 -17.03 -15.49
N LEU A 36 6.23 -18.11 -16.28
CA LEU A 36 6.67 -18.14 -17.67
C LEU A 36 5.81 -17.24 -18.57
N ILE A 37 4.48 -17.28 -18.41
CA ILE A 37 3.57 -16.40 -19.16
C ILE A 37 3.82 -14.94 -18.79
N GLU A 38 3.94 -14.65 -17.49
CA GLU A 38 4.24 -13.31 -17.00
C GLU A 38 5.61 -12.82 -17.47
N SER A 39 6.63 -13.67 -17.58
CA SER A 39 7.96 -13.26 -18.04
C SER A 39 8.00 -12.93 -19.53
N ALA A 40 7.12 -13.53 -20.34
CA ALA A 40 7.02 -13.27 -21.77
C ALA A 40 6.46 -11.88 -22.10
N ILE A 41 5.70 -11.26 -21.19
CA ILE A 41 5.15 -9.92 -21.36
C ILE A 41 6.22 -8.87 -20.99
N PRO A 42 6.46 -7.83 -21.79
CA PRO A 42 7.33 -6.71 -21.41
C PRO A 42 6.82 -5.98 -20.17
N ASN A 43 7.72 -5.60 -19.25
CA ASN A 43 7.33 -4.92 -17.99
C ASN A 43 6.54 -3.61 -18.19
N ARG A 44 6.71 -2.95 -19.33
CA ARG A 44 5.99 -1.73 -19.70
C ARG A 44 4.53 -2.00 -20.10
N GLU A 45 4.25 -3.20 -20.58
CA GLU A 45 2.91 -3.67 -20.98
C GLU A 45 2.17 -4.37 -19.83
N LYS A 46 2.90 -4.75 -18.76
CA LYS A 46 2.30 -5.33 -17.55
C LYS A 46 1.61 -4.27 -16.71
N LEU A 47 0.35 -4.55 -16.39
CA LEU A 47 -0.45 -3.79 -15.44
C LEU A 47 -1.20 -4.76 -14.54
N TYR A 48 -1.00 -4.69 -13.22
CA TYR A 48 -1.80 -5.49 -12.30
C TYR A 48 -3.05 -4.72 -11.87
N CYS A 49 -4.16 -5.43 -11.73
CA CYS A 49 -5.37 -4.86 -11.14
C CYS A 49 -5.06 -4.39 -9.70
N PRO A 50 -5.24 -3.10 -9.37
CA PRO A 50 -4.82 -2.54 -8.08
C PRO A 50 -5.75 -2.97 -6.92
N TYR A 51 -6.90 -3.54 -7.23
CA TYR A 51 -7.82 -4.06 -6.22
C TYR A 51 -7.26 -5.38 -5.66
N LYS A 52 -6.87 -5.36 -4.38
CA LYS A 52 -6.20 -6.49 -3.69
C LYS A 52 -6.90 -7.85 -3.86
N LYS A 53 -8.24 -7.87 -3.84
CA LYS A 53 -9.03 -9.10 -4.03
C LYS A 53 -8.97 -9.66 -5.46
N CYS A 54 -8.64 -8.81 -6.45
CA CYS A 54 -8.51 -9.21 -7.84
C CYS A 54 -7.05 -9.50 -8.19
N ALA A 55 -6.16 -8.49 -8.09
CA ALA A 55 -4.71 -8.60 -8.32
C ALA A 55 -4.27 -9.34 -9.61
N ARG A 56 -5.17 -9.50 -10.59
CA ARG A 56 -4.86 -10.18 -11.86
C ARG A 56 -4.05 -9.30 -12.78
N LEU A 57 -3.18 -9.94 -13.55
CA LEU A 57 -2.44 -9.29 -14.62
C LEU A 57 -3.37 -8.86 -15.76
N LEU A 58 -3.18 -7.63 -16.20
CA LEU A 58 -3.75 -7.01 -17.37
C LEU A 58 -2.56 -6.70 -18.31
N SER A 59 -2.76 -6.87 -19.61
CA SER A 59 -1.81 -6.38 -20.63
C SER A 59 -2.48 -5.28 -21.45
N HIS A 60 -1.68 -4.35 -21.95
CA HIS A 60 -2.13 -3.27 -22.82
C HIS A 60 -1.15 -3.06 -23.97
N ASP A 61 -1.68 -2.81 -25.17
CA ASP A 61 -0.88 -2.59 -26.38
C ASP A 61 -0.30 -1.16 -26.39
N GLU A 62 1.00 -1.01 -26.63
CA GLU A 62 1.71 0.28 -26.56
C GLU A 62 1.18 1.39 -27.50
N LYS A 63 0.28 1.06 -28.41
CA LYS A 63 -0.20 1.95 -29.47
C LYS A 63 -1.09 3.09 -28.97
N GLU A 64 -1.70 2.96 -27.80
CA GLU A 64 -2.54 4.01 -27.21
C GLU A 64 -2.14 4.33 -25.77
N ILE A 65 -2.17 5.61 -25.40
CA ILE A 65 -1.99 6.01 -24.01
C ILE A 65 -3.32 5.79 -23.29
N VAL A 66 -3.60 4.56 -22.88
CA VAL A 66 -4.75 4.26 -22.02
C VAL A 66 -4.46 4.79 -20.63
N ILE A 67 -5.14 5.88 -20.24
CA ILE A 67 -5.04 6.42 -18.86
C ILE A 67 -6.04 5.69 -17.97
N LYS A 68 -7.28 5.50 -18.45
CA LYS A 68 -8.38 4.87 -17.72
C LYS A 68 -8.66 3.47 -18.26
N GLY A 69 -8.54 2.45 -17.41
CA GLY A 69 -8.88 1.08 -17.73
C GLY A 69 -10.05 0.56 -16.90
N LYS A 70 -10.74 -0.47 -17.41
CA LYS A 70 -11.71 -1.27 -16.66
C LYS A 70 -11.20 -2.71 -16.59
N CYS A 71 -11.08 -3.25 -15.38
CA CYS A 71 -10.68 -4.63 -15.20
C CYS A 71 -11.79 -5.58 -15.69
N PRO A 72 -11.54 -6.53 -16.60
CA PRO A 72 -12.58 -7.43 -17.11
C PRO A 72 -13.01 -8.48 -16.07
N TRP A 73 -12.21 -8.72 -15.03
CA TRP A 73 -12.50 -9.73 -14.01
C TRP A 73 -13.31 -9.20 -12.82
N CYS A 74 -13.04 -7.97 -12.36
CA CYS A 74 -13.74 -7.39 -11.21
C CYS A 74 -14.55 -6.14 -11.54
N ALA A 75 -14.57 -5.72 -12.81
CA ALA A 75 -15.19 -4.49 -13.30
C ALA A 75 -14.67 -3.18 -12.65
N GLY A 76 -13.66 -3.25 -11.77
CA GLY A 76 -13.04 -2.10 -11.13
C GLY A 76 -12.35 -1.18 -12.14
N LEU A 77 -12.51 0.13 -11.94
CA LEU A 77 -11.85 1.16 -12.73
C LEU A 77 -10.47 1.44 -12.17
N LEU A 78 -9.47 1.60 -13.04
CA LEU A 78 -8.09 1.84 -12.65
C LEU A 78 -7.44 2.90 -13.53
N CYS A 79 -6.41 3.54 -12.98
CA CYS A 79 -5.50 4.39 -13.73
C CYS A 79 -4.28 3.57 -14.14
N ALA A 80 -4.07 3.33 -15.44
CA ALA A 80 -2.94 2.53 -15.92
C ALA A 80 -1.61 3.28 -15.80
N ARG A 81 -1.63 4.62 -15.86
CA ARG A 81 -0.45 5.47 -15.63
C ARG A 81 0.01 5.44 -14.18
N CYS A 82 -0.89 5.66 -13.24
CA CYS A 82 -0.56 5.69 -11.81
C CYS A 82 -0.57 4.28 -11.17
N ARG A 83 -1.11 3.26 -11.85
CA ARG A 83 -1.21 1.87 -11.38
C ARG A 83 -1.99 1.71 -10.07
N VAL A 84 -3.04 2.51 -9.90
CA VAL A 84 -3.89 2.60 -8.70
C VAL A 84 -5.37 2.51 -9.08
N PRO A 85 -6.29 2.32 -8.11
CA PRO A 85 -7.72 2.47 -8.36
C PRO A 85 -8.01 3.85 -8.97
N TRP A 86 -9.07 3.93 -9.78
CA TRP A 86 -9.39 5.17 -10.47
C TRP A 86 -9.66 6.34 -9.50
N HIS A 87 -8.96 7.46 -9.70
CA HIS A 87 -9.03 8.65 -8.86
C HIS A 87 -9.94 9.73 -9.49
N THR A 88 -11.25 9.54 -9.38
CA THR A 88 -12.27 10.47 -9.91
C THR A 88 -12.07 11.90 -9.40
N GLY A 89 -12.19 12.88 -10.30
CA GLY A 89 -12.11 14.31 -9.93
C GLY A 89 -10.68 14.84 -9.73
N ARG A 90 -9.66 14.02 -10.00
CA ARG A 90 -8.25 14.40 -10.00
C ARG A 90 -7.59 13.90 -11.27
N ASP A 91 -6.75 14.73 -11.89
CA ASP A 91 -5.82 14.21 -12.89
C ASP A 91 -4.67 13.44 -12.23
N CYS A 92 -3.84 12.78 -13.04
CA CYS A 92 -2.72 11.97 -12.52
C CYS A 92 -1.69 12.81 -11.74
N GLN A 93 -1.44 14.06 -12.15
CA GLN A 93 -0.44 14.91 -11.50
C GLN A 93 -0.94 15.36 -10.12
N GLN A 94 -2.20 15.79 -10.04
CA GLN A 94 -2.86 16.17 -8.79
C GLN A 94 -2.87 15.00 -7.82
N PHE A 95 -3.31 13.81 -8.27
CA PHE A 95 -3.34 12.62 -7.43
C PHE A 95 -1.95 12.25 -6.89
N GLN A 96 -0.92 12.25 -7.75
CA GLN A 96 0.45 11.93 -7.33
C GLN A 96 1.01 12.92 -6.32
N LYS A 97 0.70 14.22 -6.49
CA LYS A 97 1.12 15.25 -5.54
C LYS A 97 0.47 15.03 -4.17
N GLU A 98 -0.84 14.81 -4.13
CA GLU A 98 -1.57 14.56 -2.88
C GLU A 98 -1.10 13.30 -2.15
N GLU A 99 -0.78 12.23 -2.90
CA GLU A 99 -0.20 11.01 -2.32
C GLU A 99 1.17 11.26 -1.72
N LYS A 100 2.02 12.04 -2.41
CA LYS A 100 3.34 12.41 -1.89
C LYS A 100 3.23 13.27 -0.62
N ASP A 101 2.36 14.27 -0.64
CA ASP A 101 2.13 15.13 0.53
C ASP A 101 1.64 14.30 1.73
N ARG A 102 0.75 13.32 1.50
CA ARG A 102 0.34 12.34 2.53
C ARG A 102 1.50 11.51 3.06
N GLU A 103 2.36 11.02 2.18
CA GLU A 103 3.51 10.19 2.57
C GLU A 103 4.51 11.00 3.40
N ASP A 104 4.76 12.25 3.01
CA ASP A 104 5.62 13.17 3.73
C ASP A 104 5.04 13.53 5.11
N ASP A 105 3.73 13.78 5.21
CA ASP A 105 3.05 13.97 6.50
C ASP A 105 3.18 12.75 7.42
N LEU A 106 3.07 11.53 6.87
CA LEU A 106 3.27 10.29 7.63
C LEU A 106 4.72 10.15 8.11
N ARG A 107 5.70 10.50 7.26
CA ARG A 107 7.12 10.51 7.65
C ARG A 107 7.38 11.50 8.79
N VAL A 108 6.80 12.71 8.72
CA VAL A 108 6.92 13.71 9.79
C VAL A 108 6.32 13.19 11.09
N LYS A 109 5.13 12.56 11.05
CA LYS A 109 4.50 11.96 12.24
C LYS A 109 5.36 10.85 12.85
N LEU A 110 5.89 9.94 12.04
CA LEU A 110 6.76 8.87 12.52
C LEU A 110 8.06 9.42 13.13
N LEU A 111 8.65 10.44 12.51
CA LEU A 111 9.83 11.10 13.05
C LEU A 111 9.53 11.78 14.39
N ALA A 112 8.38 12.44 14.49
CA ALA A 112 7.88 13.07 15.70
C ALA A 112 7.73 12.07 16.85
N GLU A 113 7.10 10.93 16.58
CA GLU A 113 6.92 9.85 17.56
C GLU A 113 8.27 9.31 18.03
N ASN A 114 9.19 9.04 17.10
CA ASN A 114 10.52 8.52 17.40
C ASN A 114 11.36 9.50 18.23
N ARG A 115 11.25 10.80 17.94
CA ARG A 115 11.96 11.87 18.67
C ARG A 115 11.17 12.40 19.87
N LYS A 116 9.98 11.84 20.15
CA LYS A 116 9.06 12.27 21.21
C LYS A 116 8.71 13.76 21.14
N TRP A 117 8.64 14.31 19.94
CA TRP A 117 8.19 15.68 19.69
C TRP A 117 6.75 15.88 20.18
N LYS A 118 6.43 17.11 20.61
CA LYS A 118 5.12 17.42 21.20
C LYS A 118 4.38 18.48 20.41
N ASN A 119 3.07 18.31 20.28
CA ASN A 119 2.21 19.35 19.76
C ASN A 119 1.94 20.39 20.84
N CYS A 120 1.98 21.67 20.45
CA CYS A 120 1.48 22.75 21.30
C CYS A 120 -0.03 22.58 21.54
N PRO A 121 -0.53 22.68 22.79
CA PRO A 121 -1.95 22.50 23.08
C PRO A 121 -2.85 23.60 22.49
N ASN A 122 -2.29 24.78 22.16
CA ASN A 122 -3.04 25.90 21.60
C ASN A 122 -3.06 25.89 20.06
N CYS A 123 -1.91 25.89 19.40
CA CYS A 123 -1.82 26.01 17.94
C CYS A 123 -1.53 24.69 17.20
N ASN A 124 -1.35 23.59 17.94
CA ASN A 124 -1.05 22.25 17.42
C ASN A 124 0.25 22.12 16.60
N SER A 125 1.11 23.16 16.56
CA SER A 125 2.41 23.06 15.92
C SER A 125 3.29 22.05 16.64
N LEU A 126 4.05 21.27 15.88
CA LEU A 126 4.97 20.28 16.40
C LEU A 126 6.25 20.98 16.89
N VAL A 127 6.64 20.69 18.13
CA VAL A 127 7.75 21.32 18.83
C VAL A 127 8.79 20.26 19.17
N ASP A 128 10.05 20.56 18.89
CA ASP A 128 11.22 19.82 19.36
C ASP A 128 11.78 20.50 20.62
N LYS A 129 12.46 19.73 21.48
CA LYS A 129 13.15 20.22 22.67
C LYS A 129 14.63 19.93 22.54
N VAL A 130 15.46 20.89 22.90
CA VAL A 130 16.92 20.69 23.05
C VAL A 130 17.18 19.58 24.06
N ASP A 131 18.14 18.70 23.75
CA ASP A 131 18.61 17.66 24.66
C ASP A 131 19.00 18.26 26.03
N ASP A 132 18.62 17.59 27.12
CA ASP A 132 18.77 18.07 28.51
C ASP A 132 18.06 19.40 28.86
N GLY A 133 17.20 19.92 27.98
CA GLY A 133 16.39 21.11 28.24
C GLY A 133 15.26 20.90 29.26
N CYS A 134 14.86 22.00 29.90
CA CYS A 134 13.72 22.04 30.84
C CYS A 134 12.42 21.55 30.20
N VAL A 135 11.54 20.92 31.00
CA VAL A 135 10.22 20.48 30.52
C VAL A 135 9.24 21.63 30.28
N HIS A 136 9.53 22.84 30.76
CA HIS A 136 8.74 24.03 30.48
C HIS A 136 9.17 24.63 29.13
N ILE A 137 8.27 24.69 28.16
CA ILE A 137 8.54 25.28 26.83
C ILE A 137 7.49 26.33 26.50
N THR A 138 7.95 27.44 25.92
CA THR A 138 7.10 28.47 25.32
C THR A 138 7.06 28.28 23.81
N CYS A 139 5.88 28.07 23.26
CA CYS A 139 5.63 27.95 21.84
C CYS A 139 5.78 29.31 21.13
N TRP A 140 6.03 29.31 19.82
CA TRP A 140 6.03 30.54 18.99
C TRP A 140 4.68 31.28 19.01
N CYS A 141 3.56 30.57 19.26
CA CYS A 141 2.25 31.17 19.49
C CYS A 141 2.07 31.79 20.88
N LYS A 142 3.13 31.79 21.70
CA LYS A 142 3.21 32.28 23.09
C LYS A 142 2.56 31.40 24.16
N GLU A 143 1.99 30.26 23.78
CA GLU A 143 1.49 29.28 24.75
C GLU A 143 2.65 28.61 25.49
N GLU A 144 2.59 28.60 26.81
CA GLU A 144 3.51 27.88 27.69
C GLU A 144 2.95 26.50 28.02
N PHE A 145 3.73 25.43 27.82
CA PHE A 145 3.27 24.07 28.04
C PHE A 145 4.38 23.14 28.56
N CYS A 146 3.97 22.03 29.16
CA CYS A 146 4.89 21.00 29.62
C CYS A 146 5.22 20.03 28.48
N TYR A 147 6.49 19.91 28.12
CA TYR A 147 6.95 19.01 27.06
C TYR A 147 6.89 17.51 27.44
N ALA A 148 6.80 17.19 28.73
CA ALA A 148 6.66 15.79 29.13
C ALA A 148 5.24 15.26 28.84
N CYS A 149 4.20 15.99 29.26
CA CYS A 149 2.79 15.57 29.12
C CYS A 149 2.06 16.20 27.92
N GLY A 150 2.49 17.37 27.43
CA GLY A 150 1.85 18.10 26.34
C GLY A 150 0.74 19.06 26.78
N GLU A 151 0.48 19.21 28.08
CA GLU A 151 -0.57 20.10 28.60
C GLU A 151 -0.08 21.53 28.88
N THR A 152 -0.99 22.49 28.86
CA THR A 152 -0.74 23.90 29.24
C THR A 152 -0.05 23.99 30.61
N TRP A 153 0.94 24.88 30.70
CA TRP A 153 1.79 24.98 31.88
C TRP A 153 0.98 25.37 33.13
N SER A 154 1.29 24.72 34.25
CA SER A 154 0.65 24.98 35.55
C SER A 154 1.55 24.50 36.68
N GLN A 155 1.24 24.87 37.92
CA GLN A 155 2.02 24.45 39.10
C GLN A 155 2.11 22.92 39.29
N ARG A 156 1.22 22.14 38.65
CA ARG A 156 1.23 20.67 38.72
C ARG A 156 2.37 20.02 37.94
N HIS A 157 3.04 20.76 37.07
CA HIS A 157 4.02 20.23 36.13
C HIS A 157 5.48 20.28 36.63
N TRP A 158 5.72 20.73 37.87
CA TRP A 158 7.08 20.88 38.43
C TRP A 158 7.86 19.57 38.56
N ASN A 159 7.16 18.45 38.72
CA ASN A 159 7.74 17.10 38.86
C ASN A 159 7.65 16.26 37.57
N CYS A 160 7.23 16.86 36.45
CA CYS A 160 7.14 16.14 35.19
C CYS A 160 8.54 15.88 34.62
N GLN A 161 8.78 14.64 34.16
CA GLN A 161 10.05 14.22 33.57
C GLN A 161 9.81 13.67 32.16
N THR A 162 10.70 14.02 31.23
CA THR A 162 10.76 13.39 29.92
C THR A 162 11.37 12.00 30.06
N ARG A 163 10.57 10.96 29.81
CA ARG A 163 11.06 9.58 29.64
C ARG A 163 11.91 9.45 28.39
#